data_AF-A0A968CSE6-F1
#
_entry.id   AF-A0A968CSE6-F1
#
_cell.length_a   1.000
_cell.length_b   1.000
_cell.length_c   1.000
_cell.angle_alpha   90.00
_cell.angle_beta   90.00
_cell.angle_gamma   90.00
#
_symmetry.space_group_name_H-M   'P 1'
#
loop_
_entity.id
_entity.type
_entity.pdbx_description
1 polymer ?
#
loop_
_entity_poly.entity_id
_entity_poly.type
_entity_poly.pdbx_seq_one_letter_code
_entity_poly.pdbx_strand_id
1 'polypeptide(L)'
;SVIKLQDKVIRLLDDTKKTISTSLKDEIAAQNIEIVETEDTLKVVFIDKILFDSGSAEINEKGKQLLLVVAESIREHKDEKILVEGHTDNRPLGPTLKKKFPSNWELSVARAAAVVRFLQKEGGV
;
A
#
# COMPACT_ATOMS: atom_id res chain seq x y z
N SER A 1 -5.20 -6.07 -30.94
CA SER A 1 -5.16 -7.52 -30.73
C SER A 1 -4.83 -7.81 -29.29
N VAL A 2 -5.41 -8.84 -28.69
CA VAL A 2 -5.24 -9.22 -27.28
C VAL A 2 -3.77 -9.30 -26.85
N ILE A 3 -2.91 -9.87 -27.71
CA ILE A 3 -1.46 -10.00 -27.47
C ILE A 3 -0.79 -8.65 -27.20
N LYS A 4 -1.10 -7.59 -27.98
CA LYS A 4 -0.51 -6.26 -27.77
C LYS A 4 -0.93 -5.61 -26.46
N LEU A 5 -2.12 -5.95 -25.96
CA LEU A 5 -2.60 -5.44 -24.67
C LEU A 5 -1.90 -6.17 -23.53
N GLN A 6 -1.75 -7.50 -23.62
CA GLN A 6 -0.98 -8.27 -22.64
C GLN A 6 0.47 -7.81 -22.55
N ASP A 7 1.16 -7.60 -23.68
CA ASP A 7 2.53 -7.10 -23.69
C ASP A 7 2.67 -5.71 -23.04
N LYS A 8 1.65 -4.85 -23.20
CA LYS A 8 1.62 -3.53 -22.55
C LYS A 8 1.49 -3.66 -21.04
N VAL A 9 0.58 -4.51 -20.55
CA VAL A 9 0.37 -4.73 -19.12
C VAL A 9 1.63 -5.31 -18.46
N ILE A 10 2.25 -6.33 -19.08
CA ILE A 10 3.47 -6.94 -18.54
C ILE A 10 4.59 -5.91 -18.37
N ARG A 11 4.84 -5.08 -19.41
CA ARG A 11 5.87 -4.02 -19.33
C ARG A 11 5.56 -3.00 -18.24
N LEU A 12 4.29 -2.65 -18.09
CA LEU A 12 3.84 -1.69 -17.09
C LEU A 12 4.08 -2.21 -15.66
N LEU A 13 3.76 -3.48 -15.41
CA LEU A 13 4.03 -4.15 -14.14
C LEU A 13 5.54 -4.25 -13.85
N ASP A 14 6.34 -4.60 -14.86
CA ASP A 14 7.80 -4.66 -14.76
C ASP A 14 8.42 -3.30 -14.40
N ASP A 15 8.00 -2.24 -15.08
CA ASP A 15 8.50 -0.87 -14.85
C ASP A 15 8.11 -0.37 -13.45
N THR A 16 6.88 -0.63 -13.02
CA THR A 16 6.42 -0.33 -11.65
C THR A 16 7.25 -1.07 -10.62
N LYS A 17 7.37 -2.39 -10.77
CA LYS A 17 8.14 -3.24 -9.88
C LYS A 17 9.58 -2.75 -9.76
N LYS A 18 10.22 -2.43 -10.88
CA LYS A 18 11.60 -1.94 -10.89
C LYS A 18 11.73 -0.62 -10.16
N THR A 19 10.79 0.30 -10.37
CA THR A 19 10.76 1.62 -9.71
C THR A 19 10.63 1.46 -8.19
N ILE A 20 9.63 0.69 -7.74
CA ILE A 20 9.41 0.44 -6.31
C ILE A 20 10.60 -0.30 -5.69
N SER A 21 11.10 -1.35 -6.34
CA SER A 21 12.24 -2.14 -5.84
C SER A 21 13.52 -1.32 -5.69
N THR A 22 13.74 -0.35 -6.60
CA THR A 22 14.92 0.52 -6.56
C THR A 22 14.77 1.58 -5.47
N SER A 23 13.63 2.26 -5.43
CA SER A 23 13.39 3.37 -4.52
C SER A 23 13.19 2.93 -3.07
N LEU A 24 12.67 1.73 -2.85
CA LEU A 24 12.37 1.18 -1.52
C LEU A 24 13.32 0.07 -1.09
N LYS A 25 14.49 -0.06 -1.76
CA LYS A 25 15.45 -1.16 -1.55
C LYS A 25 15.82 -1.39 -0.08
N ASP A 26 15.96 -0.31 0.70
CA ASP A 26 16.43 -0.38 2.08
C ASP A 26 15.33 -0.95 3.00
N GLU A 27 14.06 -0.58 2.74
CA GLU A 27 12.92 -1.11 3.48
C GLU A 27 12.59 -2.55 3.09
N ILE A 28 12.83 -2.92 1.84
CA ILE A 28 12.74 -4.31 1.36
C ILE A 28 13.83 -5.16 2.02
N ALA A 29 15.08 -4.67 2.05
CA ALA A 29 16.19 -5.35 2.73
C ALA A 29 15.95 -5.50 4.24
N ALA A 30 15.29 -4.52 4.86
CA ALA A 30 14.86 -4.55 6.26
C ALA A 30 13.60 -5.41 6.51
N GLN A 31 13.06 -6.05 5.47
CA GLN A 31 11.83 -6.84 5.51
C GLN A 31 10.59 -6.07 5.95
N ASN A 32 10.60 -4.74 5.85
CA ASN A 32 9.42 -3.92 6.15
C ASN A 32 8.44 -3.83 4.98
N ILE A 33 8.92 -4.11 3.77
CA ILE A 33 8.13 -4.11 2.53
C ILE A 33 8.43 -5.40 1.78
N GLU A 34 7.38 -6.05 1.29
CA GLU A 34 7.47 -7.22 0.42
C GLU A 34 6.77 -6.91 -0.91
N ILE A 35 7.38 -7.32 -2.02
CA ILE A 35 6.81 -7.19 -3.35
C ILE A 35 6.56 -8.60 -3.87
N VAL A 36 5.31 -8.89 -4.20
CA VAL A 36 4.89 -10.18 -4.76
C VAL A 36 4.28 -9.91 -6.12
N GLU A 37 4.79 -10.59 -7.13
CA GLU A 37 4.32 -10.49 -8.51
C GLU A 37 3.58 -11.77 -8.91
N THR A 38 2.42 -11.59 -9.52
CA THR A 38 1.68 -12.65 -10.22
C THR A 38 1.63 -12.33 -11.72
N GLU A 39 1.08 -13.22 -12.54
CA GLU A 39 0.99 -13.03 -14.00
C GLU A 39 0.30 -11.73 -14.42
N ASP A 40 -0.59 -11.20 -13.57
CA ASP A 40 -1.49 -10.10 -13.86
C ASP A 40 -1.53 -9.01 -12.78
N THR A 41 -0.87 -9.20 -11.64
CA THR A 41 -0.91 -8.23 -10.53
C THR A 41 0.44 -8.05 -9.85
N LEU A 42 0.65 -6.84 -9.35
CA LEU A 42 1.77 -6.49 -8.48
C LEU A 42 1.24 -6.14 -7.09
N LYS A 43 1.57 -6.97 -6.10
CA LYS A 43 1.19 -6.76 -4.70
C LYS A 43 2.37 -6.17 -3.93
N VAL A 44 2.14 -5.03 -3.29
CA VAL A 44 3.10 -4.40 -2.38
C VAL A 44 2.56 -4.47 -0.97
N VAL A 45 3.25 -5.21 -0.10
CA VAL A 45 2.86 -5.47 1.28
C VAL A 45 3.73 -4.65 2.21
N PHE A 46 3.10 -3.83 3.04
CA PHE A 46 3.79 -3.05 4.07
C PHE A 46 3.52 -3.68 5.43
N ILE A 47 4.55 -3.84 6.26
CA ILE A 47 4.34 -4.19 7.67
C ILE A 47 3.66 -3.02 8.36
N ASP A 48 2.59 -3.29 9.11
CA ASP A 48 1.75 -2.27 9.78
C ASP A 48 2.53 -1.15 10.47
N LYS A 49 3.58 -1.51 11.23
CA LYS A 49 4.42 -0.59 12.01
C LYS A 49 5.15 0.47 11.17
N ILE A 50 5.32 0.25 9.86
CA ILE A 50 6.01 1.22 9.00
C ILE A 50 5.07 2.31 8.51
N LEU A 51 3.77 2.01 8.41
CA LEU A 51 2.76 2.96 7.95
C LEU A 51 2.03 3.63 9.11
N PHE A 52 1.82 2.92 10.21
CA PHE A 52 1.00 3.37 11.33
C PHE A 52 1.72 3.17 12.65
N ASP A 53 1.52 4.14 13.55
CA ASP A 53 1.85 3.94 14.95
C ASP A 53 0.88 2.95 15.61
N SER A 54 1.31 2.35 16.72
CA SER A 54 0.51 1.36 17.45
C SER A 54 -0.87 1.93 17.82
N GLY A 55 -1.92 1.29 17.32
CA GLY A 55 -3.30 1.71 17.55
C GLY A 55 -3.73 2.99 16.81
N SER A 56 -2.93 3.49 15.88
CA SER A 56 -3.31 4.60 15.03
C SER A 56 -3.83 4.11 13.68
N ALA A 57 -4.79 4.86 13.11
CA ALA A 57 -5.18 4.79 11.71
C ALA A 57 -4.65 5.98 10.90
N GLU A 58 -3.88 6.86 11.55
CA GLU A 58 -3.20 7.97 10.90
C GLU A 58 -1.84 7.50 10.39
N ILE A 59 -1.58 7.77 9.12
CA ILE A 59 -0.32 7.40 8.47
C ILE A 59 0.78 8.27 9.06
N ASN A 60 1.85 7.65 9.57
CA ASN A 60 3.00 8.38 10.09
C ASN A 60 3.83 8.98 8.94
N GLU A 61 4.75 9.90 9.27
CA GLU A 61 5.54 10.63 8.26
C GLU A 61 6.38 9.70 7.36
N LYS A 62 6.94 8.63 7.94
CA LYS A 62 7.68 7.63 7.18
C LYS A 62 6.75 6.92 6.19
N GLY A 63 5.58 6.48 6.63
CA GLY A 63 4.58 5.85 5.80
C GLY A 63 4.11 6.74 4.65
N LYS A 64 3.92 8.05 4.90
CA LYS A 64 3.59 9.02 3.85
C LYS A 64 4.67 9.07 2.77
N GLN A 65 5.94 9.15 3.16
CA GLN A 65 7.06 9.17 2.20
C GLN A 65 7.11 7.90 1.34
N LEU A 66 6.90 6.72 1.96
CA LEU A 66 6.89 5.45 1.24
C LEU A 66 5.70 5.34 0.28
N LEU A 67 4.52 5.77 0.72
CA LEU A 67 3.32 5.76 -0.11
C LEU A 67 3.41 6.75 -1.28
N LEU A 68 4.14 7.86 -1.14
CA LEU A 68 4.40 8.78 -2.25
C LEU A 68 5.26 8.13 -3.34
N VAL A 69 6.26 7.33 -2.97
CA VAL A 69 7.06 6.57 -3.94
C VAL A 69 6.18 5.57 -4.70
N VAL A 70 5.30 4.86 -4.01
CA VAL A 70 4.33 3.97 -4.67
C VAL A 70 3.37 4.76 -5.56
N ALA A 71 2.85 5.88 -5.08
CA ALA A 71 1.95 6.73 -5.85
C ALA A 71 2.61 7.24 -7.14
N GLU A 72 3.88 7.64 -7.08
CA GLU A 72 4.65 8.05 -8.25
C GLU A 72 4.79 6.90 -9.27
N SER A 73 5.08 5.68 -8.81
CA SER A 73 5.22 4.53 -9.71
C SER A 73 3.92 4.14 -10.42
N ILE A 74 2.75 4.40 -9.83
CA ILE A 74 1.45 3.99 -10.38
C ILE A 74 0.64 5.14 -11.00
N ARG A 75 1.12 6.39 -10.90
CA ARG A 75 0.37 7.59 -11.32
C ARG A 75 -0.04 7.58 -12.80
N GLU A 76 0.80 7.00 -13.63
CA GLU A 76 0.57 6.92 -15.08
C GLU A 76 -0.42 5.79 -15.45
N HIS A 77 -0.81 4.96 -14.48
CA HIS A 77 -1.59 3.73 -14.68
C HIS A 77 -3.09 3.98 -14.47
N LYS A 78 -3.60 5.07 -15.04
CA LYS A 78 -4.97 5.58 -14.77
C LYS A 78 -6.09 4.62 -15.20
N ASP A 79 -5.78 3.70 -16.10
CA ASP A 79 -6.73 2.71 -16.60
C ASP A 79 -6.76 1.43 -15.74
N GLU A 80 -5.84 1.28 -14.79
CA GLU A 80 -5.68 0.09 -13.96
C GLU A 80 -6.38 0.22 -12.61
N LYS A 81 -6.83 -0.91 -12.07
CA LYS A 81 -7.48 -0.94 -10.75
C LYS A 81 -6.45 -1.10 -9.65
N ILE A 82 -6.45 -0.17 -8.70
CA ILE A 82 -5.63 -0.24 -7.50
C ILE A 82 -6.50 -0.68 -6.33
N LEU A 83 -6.14 -1.81 -5.72
CA LEU A 83 -6.80 -2.36 -4.53
C LEU A 83 -5.94 -2.08 -3.30
N VAL A 84 -6.55 -1.50 -2.25
CA VAL A 84 -5.89 -1.27 -0.97
C VAL A 84 -6.57 -2.12 0.10
N GLU A 85 -5.81 -3.03 0.70
CA GLU A 85 -6.27 -3.92 1.76
C GLU A 85 -5.63 -3.53 3.10
N GLY A 86 -6.46 -3.38 4.13
CA GLY A 86 -6.01 -3.13 5.50
C GLY A 86 -6.07 -4.41 6.31
N HIS A 87 -4.98 -4.74 7.00
CA HIS A 87 -4.94 -5.86 7.94
C HIS A 87 -4.57 -5.36 9.34
N THR A 88 -5.04 -6.10 10.33
CA THR A 88 -4.69 -5.94 11.75
C THR A 88 -4.36 -7.31 12.31
N ASP A 89 -3.58 -7.36 13.38
CA ASP A 89 -3.38 -8.63 14.09
C ASP A 89 -4.64 -9.06 14.85
N ASN A 90 -4.59 -10.23 15.51
CA ASN A 90 -5.67 -10.76 16.32
C ASN A 90 -5.61 -10.31 17.79
N ARG A 91 -4.72 -9.35 18.13
CA ARG A 91 -4.59 -8.89 19.52
C ARG A 91 -5.77 -7.98 19.85
N PRO A 92 -6.41 -8.14 21.02
CA PRO A 92 -7.49 -7.26 21.43
C PRO A 92 -7.03 -5.80 21.49
N LEU A 93 -7.85 -4.90 20.93
CA LEU A 93 -7.63 -3.47 21.07
C LEU A 93 -7.63 -3.04 22.54
N GLY A 94 -6.70 -2.16 22.88
CA GLY A 94 -6.63 -1.55 24.21
C GLY A 94 -7.89 -0.71 24.54
N PRO A 95 -8.18 -0.45 25.82
CA PRO A 95 -9.41 0.24 26.25
C PRO A 95 -9.61 1.61 25.61
N THR A 96 -8.53 2.35 25.39
CA THR A 96 -8.55 3.67 24.73
C THR A 96 -8.90 3.56 23.26
N LEU A 97 -8.33 2.58 22.55
CA LEU A 97 -8.61 2.38 21.13
C LEU A 97 -10.03 1.90 20.88
N LYS A 98 -10.56 1.03 21.76
CA LYS A 98 -11.94 0.53 21.66
C LYS A 98 -13.01 1.62 21.66
N LYS A 99 -12.70 2.79 22.24
CA LYS A 99 -13.61 3.95 22.20
C LYS A 99 -13.74 4.54 20.78
N LYS A 100 -12.72 4.38 19.94
CA LYS A 100 -12.65 4.91 18.57
C LYS A 100 -12.90 3.84 17.52
N PHE A 101 -12.37 2.64 17.74
CA PHE A 101 -12.49 1.46 16.87
C PHE A 101 -13.02 0.30 17.71
N PRO A 102 -14.31 -0.03 17.63
CA PRO A 102 -14.93 -1.08 18.44
C PRO A 102 -14.23 -2.45 18.32
N SER A 103 -13.68 -2.77 17.15
CA SER A 103 -12.90 -3.97 16.88
C SER A 103 -11.76 -3.73 15.90
N ASN A 104 -10.94 -4.77 15.70
CA ASN A 104 -9.87 -4.80 14.71
C ASN A 104 -10.40 -4.63 13.28
N TRP A 105 -11.65 -4.99 13.02
CA TRP A 105 -12.28 -4.78 11.73
C TRP A 105 -12.46 -3.28 11.40
N GLU A 106 -12.97 -2.48 12.34
CA GLU A 106 -13.09 -1.03 12.09
C GLU A 106 -11.73 -0.36 11.95
N LEU A 107 -10.72 -0.82 12.70
CA LEU A 107 -9.36 -0.31 12.57
C LEU A 107 -8.75 -0.63 11.20
N SER A 108 -8.92 -1.85 10.70
CA SER A 108 -8.38 -2.26 9.40
C SER A 108 -9.01 -1.48 8.25
N VAL A 109 -10.34 -1.32 8.27
CA VAL A 109 -11.08 -0.50 7.30
C VAL A 109 -10.65 0.96 7.38
N ALA A 110 -10.49 1.52 8.58
CA ALA A 110 -10.04 2.90 8.75
C ALA A 110 -8.64 3.15 8.18
N ARG A 111 -7.71 2.21 8.38
CA ARG A 111 -6.35 2.26 7.82
C ARG A 111 -6.34 2.17 6.30
N ALA A 112 -7.06 1.22 5.72
CA ALA A 112 -7.21 1.11 4.27
C ALA A 112 -7.77 2.40 3.67
N ALA A 113 -8.83 2.94 4.27
CA ALA A 113 -9.45 4.19 3.84
C ALA A 113 -8.51 5.39 4.00
N ALA A 114 -7.63 5.41 5.01
CA ALA A 114 -6.62 6.45 5.18
C ALA A 114 -5.60 6.43 4.03
N VAL A 115 -5.10 5.25 3.67
CA VAL A 115 -4.17 5.07 2.54
C VAL A 115 -4.82 5.48 1.22
N VAL A 116 -6.05 5.04 0.95
CA VAL A 116 -6.79 5.45 -0.26
C VAL A 116 -6.92 6.97 -0.33
N ARG A 117 -7.35 7.63 0.75
CA ARG A 117 -7.47 9.10 0.79
C ARG A 117 -6.14 9.79 0.60
N PHE A 118 -5.06 9.24 1.14
CA PHE A 118 -3.72 9.79 0.98
C PHE A 118 -3.24 9.71 -0.48
N LEU A 119 -3.38 8.54 -1.12
CA LEU A 119 -3.01 8.35 -2.52
C LEU A 119 -3.80 9.28 -3.46
N GLN A 120 -5.09 9.48 -3.19
CA GLN A 120 -5.94 10.40 -3.97
C GLN A 120 -5.55 11.87 -3.80
N LYS A 121 -5.29 12.31 -2.56
CA LYS A 121 -5.06 13.73 -2.26
C LYS A 121 -3.62 14.17 -2.51
N GLU A 122 -2.66 13.36 -2.11
CA GLU A 122 -1.24 13.71 -2.11
C GLU A 122 -0.48 12.98 -3.23
N GLY A 123 -0.93 11.77 -3.60
CA GLY A 123 -0.28 10.94 -4.62
C GLY A 123 -0.70 11.24 -6.06
N GLY A 124 -1.83 11.92 -6.25
CA GLY A 124 -2.40 12.22 -7.57
C GLY A 124 -2.88 10.99 -8.33
N VAL A 125 -3.30 9.95 -7.59
CA VAL A 125 -3.78 8.66 -8.08
C VAL A 125 -5.30 8.65 -8.17
#